data_AF-A0A7I8CZM2-F1
#
_entry.id   AF-A0A7I8CZM2-F1
#
_cell.length_a   1.000
_cell.length_b   1.000
_cell.length_c   1.000
_cell.angle_alpha   90.00
_cell.angle_beta   90.00
_cell.angle_gamma   90.00
#
_symmetry.space_group_name_H-M   'P 1'
#
loop_
_entity.id
_entity.type
_entity.pdbx_description
1 polymer ?
#
loop_
_entity_poly.entity_id
_entity_poly.type
_entity_poly.pdbx_seq_one_letter_code
_entity_poly.pdbx_strand_id
1 'polypeptide(L)'
;MPDVPRPRAGHRQTIKASIASREPMAGRSPRLARRRHETRVRLLDAAFGLVAEKGMDEVTISQITDAADVGFGSFYNHFESKEGIFAALVDWLFEEFANTLDCLARGLADPAEVIAVSVRHTLLCACREPVWGNC
;
A
#
# COMPACT_ATOMS: atom_id res chain seq x y z
N MET A 1 -58.11 53.74 19.89
CA MET A 1 -59.17 54.03 18.91
C MET A 1 -58.79 55.34 18.23
N PRO A 2 -58.84 55.45 16.90
CA PRO A 2 -59.21 54.44 15.89
C PRO A 2 -57.96 53.70 15.35
N ASP A 3 -58.01 52.87 14.30
CA ASP A 3 -58.89 51.72 14.02
C ASP A 3 -58.18 50.85 12.95
N VAL A 4 -58.58 49.59 12.78
CA VAL A 4 -57.87 48.54 12.03
C VAL A 4 -58.44 48.35 10.62
N PRO A 5 -57.61 47.90 9.65
CA PRO A 5 -58.07 46.83 8.75
C PRO A 5 -57.17 45.59 8.74
N ARG A 6 -57.77 44.43 9.01
CA ARG A 6 -57.38 43.10 8.51
C ARG A 6 -58.07 42.90 7.14
N PRO A 7 -57.90 41.82 6.34
CA PRO A 7 -57.13 40.57 6.54
C PRO A 7 -56.09 40.39 5.37
N ARG A 8 -55.60 39.24 4.89
CA ARG A 8 -55.89 37.79 5.10
C ARG A 8 -54.60 36.94 4.85
N ALA A 9 -54.76 35.63 4.71
CA ALA A 9 -53.69 34.64 4.56
C ALA A 9 -53.21 34.42 3.11
N GLY A 10 -51.93 34.05 2.98
CA GLY A 10 -51.35 33.43 1.78
C GLY A 10 -50.40 32.31 2.17
N HIS A 11 -50.84 31.06 2.05
CA HIS A 11 -49.99 29.86 2.24
C HIS A 11 -49.09 29.68 1.00
N ARG A 12 -47.76 29.72 1.14
CA ARG A 12 -46.90 28.93 0.24
C ARG A 12 -45.56 28.51 0.85
N GLN A 13 -45.38 27.20 0.77
CA GLN A 13 -44.38 26.30 1.33
C GLN A 13 -42.95 26.52 0.80
N THR A 14 -41.96 26.12 1.62
CA THR A 14 -40.58 25.70 1.26
C THR A 14 -39.68 26.63 0.43
N ILE A 15 -38.52 27.00 1.01
CA ILE A 15 -37.19 26.64 0.46
C ILE A 15 -36.27 26.21 1.61
N LYS A 16 -35.66 25.01 1.50
CA LYS A 16 -34.48 24.61 2.29
C LYS A 16 -33.23 24.85 1.43
N ALA A 17 -32.28 25.65 1.90
CA ALA A 17 -30.84 25.69 1.53
C ALA A 17 -30.22 26.85 2.36
N SER A 18 -28.97 26.82 2.82
CA SER A 18 -27.81 26.13 2.29
C SER A 18 -26.92 25.58 3.42
N ILE A 19 -26.78 24.25 3.47
CA ILE A 19 -25.59 23.62 4.04
C ILE A 19 -24.70 23.36 2.83
N ALA A 20 -23.74 24.25 2.57
CA ALA A 20 -22.86 24.14 1.43
C ALA A 20 -21.87 22.98 1.61
N SER A 21 -22.31 21.81 1.15
CA SER A 21 -21.54 20.70 0.62
C SER A 21 -20.02 20.79 0.77
N ARG A 22 -19.47 20.06 1.74
CA ARG A 22 -18.09 19.54 1.62
C ARG A 22 -18.12 18.38 0.64
N GLU A 23 -17.94 18.68 -0.64
CA GLU A 23 -17.66 17.64 -1.64
C GLU A 23 -16.28 17.00 -1.40
N PRO A 24 -16.09 15.71 -1.74
CA PRO A 24 -14.86 14.98 -1.42
C PRO A 24 -13.68 15.40 -2.32
N MET A 25 -12.49 15.46 -1.73
CA MET A 25 -11.22 15.83 -2.38
C MET A 25 -10.68 14.75 -3.35
N ALA A 26 -11.42 14.45 -4.41
CA ALA A 26 -11.00 13.58 -5.51
C ALA A 26 -10.05 14.32 -6.48
N GLY A 27 -8.90 14.79 -5.98
CA GLY A 27 -8.05 15.75 -6.70
C GLY A 27 -6.53 15.62 -6.51
N ARG A 28 -6.02 14.54 -5.88
CA ARG A 28 -4.56 14.33 -5.79
C ARG A 28 -4.04 13.89 -7.16
N SER A 29 -3.41 14.83 -7.90
CA SER A 29 -2.96 14.66 -9.29
C SER A 29 -2.33 13.28 -9.57
N PRO A 30 -2.66 12.60 -10.70
CA PRO A 30 -2.07 11.31 -11.07
C PRO A 30 -0.54 11.31 -11.07
N ARG A 31 0.10 12.46 -11.36
CA ARG A 31 1.56 12.63 -11.31
C ARG A 31 2.13 12.48 -9.89
N LEU A 32 1.41 12.98 -8.88
CA LEU A 32 1.80 12.87 -7.47
C LEU A 32 1.53 11.46 -6.93
N ALA A 33 0.43 10.82 -7.35
CA ALA A 33 0.18 9.41 -7.05
C ALA A 33 1.29 8.51 -7.62
N ARG A 34 1.68 8.72 -8.89
CA ARG A 34 2.77 7.97 -9.54
C ARG A 34 4.10 8.17 -8.83
N ARG A 35 4.50 9.41 -8.53
CA ARG A 35 5.72 9.69 -7.74
C ARG A 35 5.69 9.04 -6.35
N ARG A 36 4.54 9.08 -5.64
CA ARG A 36 4.42 8.41 -4.34
C ARG A 36 4.57 6.88 -4.45
N HIS A 37 4.14 6.28 -5.55
CA HIS A 37 4.35 4.87 -5.82
C HIS A 37 5.82 4.57 -6.18
N GLU A 38 6.43 5.33 -7.11
CA GLU A 38 7.85 5.25 -7.48
C GLU A 38 8.78 5.32 -6.25
N THR A 39 8.54 6.27 -5.33
CA THR A 39 9.29 6.39 -4.08
C THR A 39 9.04 5.23 -3.10
N ARG A 40 7.81 4.69 -3.05
CA ARG A 40 7.50 3.52 -2.20
C ARG A 40 8.25 2.27 -2.68
N VAL A 41 8.31 2.05 -4.00
CA VAL A 41 9.03 0.91 -4.60
C VAL A 41 10.52 1.03 -4.31
N ARG A 42 11.15 2.19 -4.55
CA ARG A 42 12.56 2.46 -4.20
C ARG A 42 12.91 2.15 -2.73
N LEU A 43 12.01 2.47 -1.80
CA LEU A 43 12.19 2.16 -0.38
C LEU A 43 12.13 0.65 -0.09
N LEU A 44 11.24 -0.09 -0.76
CA LEU A 44 11.15 -1.55 -0.64
C LEU A 44 12.37 -2.24 -1.27
N ASP A 45 12.81 -1.82 -2.45
CA ASP A 45 14.02 -2.35 -3.12
C ASP A 45 15.27 -2.16 -2.24
N ALA A 46 15.44 -0.96 -1.66
CA ALA A 46 16.54 -0.65 -0.75
C ALA A 46 16.47 -1.47 0.55
N ALA A 47 15.27 -1.62 1.13
CA ALA A 47 15.07 -2.47 2.30
C ALA A 47 15.38 -3.95 2.00
N PHE A 48 14.94 -4.46 0.84
CA PHE A 48 15.23 -5.83 0.41
C PHE A 48 16.74 -6.10 0.32
N GLY A 49 17.48 -5.25 -0.42
CA GLY A 49 18.92 -5.41 -0.58
C GLY A 49 19.69 -5.35 0.74
N LEU A 50 19.33 -4.43 1.64
CA LEU A 50 19.96 -4.30 2.95
C LEU A 50 19.65 -5.49 3.87
N VAL A 51 18.40 -5.96 3.90
CA VAL A 51 17.99 -7.15 4.67
C VAL A 51 18.69 -8.40 4.13
N ALA A 52 18.88 -8.51 2.81
CA ALA A 52 19.57 -9.64 2.19
C ALA A 52 21.08 -9.69 2.48
N GLU A 53 21.71 -8.55 2.76
CA GLU A 53 23.12 -8.47 3.12
C GLU A 53 23.36 -8.66 4.63
N LYS A 54 22.46 -8.15 5.49
CA LYS A 54 22.72 -7.95 6.94
C LYS A 54 21.65 -8.53 7.90
N GLY A 55 20.55 -9.05 7.37
CA GLY A 55 19.39 -9.47 8.18
C GLY A 55 18.51 -8.30 8.62
N MET A 56 17.31 -8.59 9.12
CA MET A 56 16.32 -7.56 9.48
C MET A 56 16.72 -6.70 10.69
N ASP A 57 17.42 -7.28 11.66
CA ASP A 57 17.72 -6.59 12.91
C ASP A 57 18.77 -5.47 12.74
N GLU A 58 19.82 -5.70 11.95
CA GLU A 58 20.90 -4.72 11.72
C GLU A 58 20.47 -3.51 10.86
N VAL A 59 19.42 -3.65 10.04
CA VAL A 59 18.99 -2.61 9.10
C VAL A 59 18.23 -1.48 9.80
N THR A 60 18.59 -0.23 9.51
CA THR A 60 17.99 0.97 10.08
C THR A 60 17.22 1.80 9.05
N ILE A 61 16.26 2.61 9.51
CA ILE A 61 15.50 3.52 8.64
C ILE A 61 16.44 4.47 7.88
N SER A 62 17.51 4.97 8.50
CA SER A 62 18.50 5.83 7.82
C SER A 62 19.12 5.12 6.63
N GLN A 63 19.69 3.92 6.83
CA GLN A 63 20.32 3.16 5.75
C GLN A 63 19.35 2.89 4.59
N ILE A 64 18.08 2.57 4.88
CA ILE A 64 17.04 2.41 3.86
C ILE A 64 16.81 3.72 3.10
N THR A 65 16.64 4.85 3.81
CA THR A 65 16.40 6.15 3.17
C THR A 65 17.60 6.64 2.36
N ASP A 66 18.81 6.40 2.85
CA ASP A 66 20.07 6.76 2.21
C ASP A 66 20.28 5.92 0.94
N ALA A 67 20.11 4.59 1.03
CA ALA A 67 20.20 3.68 -0.13
C ALA A 67 19.08 3.91 -1.16
N ALA A 68 17.90 4.34 -0.72
CA ALA A 68 16.78 4.67 -1.60
C ALA A 68 16.86 6.07 -2.21
N ASP A 69 17.84 6.92 -1.87
CA ASP A 69 17.94 8.35 -2.25
C ASP A 69 16.67 9.17 -1.84
N VAL A 70 16.13 8.90 -0.65
CA VAL A 70 14.92 9.53 -0.12
C VAL A 70 15.26 10.30 1.15
N GLY A 71 14.84 11.56 1.26
CA GLY A 71 15.05 12.32 2.51
C GLY A 71 14.33 11.67 3.69
N PHE A 72 14.98 11.56 4.85
CA PHE A 72 14.51 10.83 6.04
C PHE A 72 13.05 11.13 6.42
N GLY A 73 12.67 12.42 6.49
CA GLY A 73 11.29 12.82 6.81
C GLY A 73 10.24 12.38 5.77
N SER A 74 10.66 12.06 4.54
CA SER A 74 9.77 11.51 3.52
C SER A 74 9.45 10.03 3.73
N PHE A 75 10.25 9.26 4.48
CA PHE A 75 9.93 7.87 4.84
C PHE A 75 8.54 7.75 5.47
N TYR A 76 8.26 8.64 6.42
CA TYR A 76 6.99 8.70 7.16
C TYR A 76 5.76 9.08 6.31
N ASN A 77 5.96 9.49 5.05
CA ASN A 77 4.86 9.63 4.08
C ASN A 77 4.42 8.29 3.44
N HIS A 78 5.21 7.22 3.63
CA HIS A 78 5.00 5.89 3.02
C HIS A 78 4.86 4.76 4.05
N PHE A 79 5.56 4.85 5.19
CA PHE A 79 5.60 3.81 6.23
C PHE A 79 5.65 4.45 7.62
N GLU A 80 4.96 3.86 8.60
CA GLU A 80 4.86 4.41 9.95
C GLU A 80 6.08 4.03 10.83
N SER A 81 6.73 2.90 10.56
CA SER A 81 7.89 2.39 11.31
C SER A 81 8.80 1.48 10.47
N LYS A 82 9.90 1.00 11.06
CA LYS A 82 10.80 -0.02 10.49
C LYS A 82 10.04 -1.34 10.23
N GLU A 83 9.20 -1.73 11.19
CA GLU A 83 8.36 -2.92 11.11
C GLU A 83 7.29 -2.75 10.02
N GLY A 84 6.75 -1.54 9.85
CA GLY A 84 5.77 -1.23 8.81
C GLY A 84 6.31 -1.32 7.38
N ILE A 85 7.60 -1.02 7.14
CA ILE A 85 8.23 -1.29 5.84
C ILE A 85 8.59 -2.77 5.68
N PHE A 86 9.00 -3.46 6.74
CA PHE A 86 9.29 -4.90 6.67
C PHE A 86 8.05 -5.77 6.43
N ALA A 87 6.91 -5.46 7.06
CA ALA A 87 5.64 -6.13 6.76
C ALA A 87 5.27 -5.96 5.27
N ALA A 88 5.35 -4.73 4.75
CA ALA A 88 5.08 -4.45 3.35
C ALA A 88 6.10 -5.07 2.37
N LEU A 89 7.35 -5.26 2.80
CA LEU A 89 8.38 -5.98 2.05
C LEU A 89 8.06 -7.48 1.98
N VAL A 90 7.65 -8.07 3.10
CA VAL A 90 7.20 -9.47 3.18
C VAL A 90 5.96 -9.69 2.30
N ASP A 91 4.96 -8.82 2.39
CA ASP A 91 3.77 -8.86 1.52
C ASP A 91 4.15 -8.82 0.03
N TRP A 92 5.02 -7.88 -0.36
CA TRP A 92 5.48 -7.71 -1.74
C TRP A 92 6.24 -8.94 -2.27
N LEU A 93 7.12 -9.52 -1.46
CA LEU A 93 7.84 -10.75 -1.81
C LEU A 93 6.89 -11.95 -1.94
N PHE A 94 5.90 -12.09 -1.05
CA PHE A 94 4.90 -13.15 -1.14
C PHE A 94 3.98 -12.99 -2.36
N GLU A 95 3.65 -11.76 -2.76
CA GLU A 95 2.81 -11.50 -3.93
C GLU A 95 3.56 -11.85 -5.24
N GLU A 96 4.84 -11.51 -5.36
CA GLU A 96 5.69 -11.95 -6.49
C GLU A 96 5.93 -13.48 -6.50
N PHE A 97 6.09 -14.08 -5.31
CA PHE A 97 6.20 -15.53 -5.18
C PHE A 97 4.90 -16.25 -5.58
N ALA A 98 3.74 -15.72 -5.17
CA ALA A 98 2.43 -16.24 -5.57
C ALA A 98 2.22 -16.11 -7.09
N ASN A 99 2.55 -14.97 -7.69
CA ASN A 99 2.53 -14.78 -9.15
C ASN A 99 3.40 -15.82 -9.88
N THR A 100 4.57 -16.15 -9.31
CA THR A 100 5.47 -17.18 -9.85
C THR A 100 4.86 -18.57 -9.77
N LEU A 101 4.29 -18.95 -8.61
CA LEU A 101 3.60 -20.23 -8.43
C LEU A 101 2.38 -20.36 -9.36
N ASP A 102 1.57 -19.32 -9.48
CA ASP A 102 0.44 -19.26 -10.42
C ASP A 102 0.92 -19.47 -11.86
N CYS A 103 2.03 -18.84 -12.26
CA CYS A 103 2.60 -19.01 -13.59
C CYS A 103 3.11 -20.44 -13.83
N LEU A 104 3.71 -21.09 -12.82
CA LEU A 104 4.16 -22.49 -12.88
C LEU A 104 2.99 -23.48 -12.91
N ALA A 105 1.87 -23.15 -12.25
CA ALA A 105 0.67 -23.99 -12.20
C ALA A 105 -0.23 -23.85 -13.44
N ARG A 106 -0.04 -22.82 -14.28
CA ARG A 106 -0.83 -22.61 -15.51
C ARG A 106 -0.76 -23.81 -16.45
N GLY A 107 -1.90 -24.44 -16.66
CA GLY A 107 -2.06 -25.58 -17.58
C GLY A 107 -1.98 -26.95 -16.90
N LEU A 108 -1.65 -27.01 -15.60
CA LEU A 108 -1.76 -28.24 -14.82
C LEU A 108 -3.22 -28.50 -14.46
N ALA A 109 -3.71 -29.71 -14.70
CA ALA A 109 -5.09 -30.11 -14.41
C ALA A 109 -5.23 -30.94 -13.13
N ASP A 110 -4.15 -31.58 -12.67
CA ASP A 110 -4.12 -32.37 -11.44
C ASP A 110 -3.70 -31.49 -10.23
N PRO A 111 -4.55 -31.34 -9.20
CA PRO A 111 -4.18 -30.64 -7.97
C PRO A 111 -2.92 -31.22 -7.28
N ALA A 112 -2.66 -32.52 -7.42
CA ALA A 112 -1.45 -33.12 -6.86
C ALA A 112 -0.18 -32.64 -7.60
N GLU A 113 -0.27 -32.42 -8.92
CA GLU A 113 0.83 -31.88 -9.71
C GLU A 113 1.08 -30.41 -9.40
N VAL A 114 0.01 -29.60 -9.24
CA VAL A 114 0.10 -28.20 -8.78
C VAL A 114 0.82 -28.09 -7.44
N ILE A 115 0.43 -28.92 -6.46
CA ILE A 115 1.08 -28.96 -5.14
C ILE A 115 2.54 -29.43 -5.26
N ALA A 116 2.81 -30.49 -6.01
CA ALA A 116 4.15 -31.05 -6.16
C ALA A 116 5.13 -30.07 -6.83
N VAL A 117 4.71 -29.39 -7.90
CA VAL A 117 5.52 -28.36 -8.59
C VAL A 117 5.75 -27.17 -7.65
N SER A 118 4.72 -26.71 -6.95
CA SER A 118 4.82 -25.59 -6.02
C SER A 118 5.77 -25.89 -4.86
N VAL A 119 5.58 -27.01 -4.15
CA VAL A 119 6.43 -27.43 -3.04
C VAL A 119 7.88 -27.63 -3.50
N ARG A 120 8.09 -28.26 -4.66
CA ARG A 120 9.43 -28.43 -5.24
C ARG A 120 10.09 -27.09 -5.56
N HIS A 121 9.34 -26.12 -6.08
CA HIS A 121 9.85 -24.77 -6.34
C HIS A 121 10.24 -24.07 -5.02
N THR A 122 9.34 -24.03 -4.04
CA THR A 122 9.58 -23.43 -2.71
C THR A 122 10.83 -24.00 -2.05
N LEU A 123 10.97 -25.33 -2.02
CA LEU A 123 12.13 -25.99 -1.40
C LEU A 123 13.43 -25.66 -2.15
N LEU A 124 13.41 -25.59 -3.49
CA LEU A 124 14.59 -25.23 -4.27
C LEU A 124 15.01 -23.76 -4.10
N CYS A 125 14.07 -22.83 -3.90
CA CYS A 125 14.38 -21.44 -3.54
C CYS A 125 14.92 -21.36 -2.11
N ALA A 126 14.22 -21.94 -1.13
CA ALA A 126 14.62 -21.89 0.28
C ALA A 126 15.99 -22.53 0.56
N CYS A 127 16.37 -23.58 -0.18
CA CYS A 127 17.69 -24.19 -0.07
C CYS A 127 18.80 -23.47 -0.86
N ARG A 128 18.50 -22.37 -1.56
CA ARG A 128 19.47 -21.63 -2.41
C ARG A 128 19.66 -20.17 -2.03
N GLU A 129 18.62 -19.50 -1.52
CA GLU A 129 18.71 -18.12 -1.03
C GLU A 129 19.13 -18.09 0.45
N PRO A 130 20.32 -17.59 0.83
CA PRO A 130 20.74 -17.48 2.23
C PRO A 130 19.93 -16.47 3.05
N VAL A 131 19.12 -15.63 2.40
CA VAL A 131 18.18 -14.65 3.00
C VAL A 131 17.29 -15.24 4.10
N TRP A 132 16.89 -16.51 3.98
CA TRP A 132 15.99 -17.17 4.94
C TRP A 132 16.74 -18.04 5.97
N GLY A 133 18.07 -18.11 5.89
CA GLY A 133 18.89 -19.07 6.64
C GLY A 133 19.56 -18.56 7.92
N ASN A 134 19.64 -17.24 8.11
CA ASN A 134 20.29 -16.60 9.27
C ASN A 134 19.26 -16.10 10.30
N CYS A 135 18.48 -17.03 10.84
CA CYS A 135 17.68 -16.84 12.07
C CYS A 135 18.51 -17.15 13.32
#